data_AF-A0A8T6HLE3-F1
#
_entry.id   AF-A0A8T6HLE3-F1
#
_cell.length_a   1.000
_cell.length_b   1.000
_cell.length_c   1.000
_cell.angle_alpha   90.00
_cell.angle_beta   90.00
_cell.angle_gamma   90.00
#
_symmetry.space_group_name_H-M   'P 1'
#
loop_
_entity.id
_entity.type
_entity.pdbx_description
1 polymer ?
#
loop_
_entity_poly.entity_id
_entity_poly.type
_entity_poly.pdbx_seq_one_letter_code
_entity_poly.pdbx_strand_id
1 'polypeptide(L)'
;PGASIHAGRRDLTGYEVGTENPTGEEAADAALVRGQGGHVDGSSFVAIQRWRHDFDAFNSMNRTEQDESIGRYRDTNEEFDAPDSAHVKRTAQEDFDPDAFVLRRSMPWSDERGCGLFFVAYGCSFRAFDVQMRRMTGSEDGIVDGLFRFSIPVSGGFYWCPPVHDGRPVLSLLRR
;
A
#
# COMPACT_ATOMS: atom_id res chain seq x y z
N PRO A 1 17.49 8.78 1.46
CA PRO A 1 18.09 7.47 1.11
C PRO A 1 16.97 6.46 0.81
N GLY A 2 16.72 6.22 -0.48
CA GLY A 2 15.57 5.44 -0.96
C GLY A 2 15.65 3.98 -0.56
N ALA A 3 14.53 3.42 -0.09
CA ALA A 3 14.34 1.99 0.02
C ALA A 3 14.69 1.34 -1.32
N SER A 4 15.51 0.30 -1.28
CA SER A 4 16.05 -0.39 -2.45
C SER A 4 14.93 -0.82 -3.39
N ILE A 5 14.99 -0.30 -4.61
CA ILE A 5 13.97 -0.44 -5.63
C ILE A 5 14.41 -1.57 -6.57
N HIS A 6 13.64 -2.66 -6.65
CA HIS A 6 13.88 -3.65 -7.70
C HIS A 6 13.53 -3.04 -9.07
N ALA A 7 14.43 -3.18 -10.04
CA ALA A 7 14.23 -2.88 -11.46
C ALA A 7 13.41 -1.61 -11.80
N GLY A 8 13.65 -0.48 -11.12
CA GLY A 8 12.99 0.79 -11.46
C GLY A 8 11.54 0.93 -10.98
N ARG A 9 11.24 0.51 -9.74
CA ARG A 9 9.95 0.60 -9.02
C ARG A 9 8.96 -0.50 -9.37
N ARG A 10 9.47 -1.66 -9.76
CA ARG A 10 8.60 -2.80 -10.09
C ARG A 10 8.49 -3.78 -8.94
N ASP A 11 7.28 -4.29 -8.76
CA ASP A 11 7.02 -5.51 -8.02
C ASP A 11 7.65 -6.72 -8.76
N LEU A 12 7.79 -7.86 -8.07
CA LEU A 12 8.31 -9.09 -8.68
C LEU A 12 7.41 -9.65 -9.80
N THR A 13 6.12 -9.28 -9.84
CA THR A 13 5.22 -9.54 -10.97
C THR A 13 5.57 -8.77 -12.24
N GLY A 14 6.45 -7.77 -12.13
CA GLY A 14 6.86 -6.89 -13.20
C GLY A 14 5.98 -5.64 -13.35
N TYR A 15 4.91 -5.45 -12.58
CA TYR A 15 4.12 -4.22 -12.59
C TYR A 15 4.81 -3.11 -11.78
N GLU A 16 4.62 -1.86 -12.19
CA GLU A 16 5.13 -0.70 -11.44
C GLU A 16 4.32 -0.51 -10.14
N VAL A 17 5.02 -0.13 -9.07
CA VAL A 17 4.44 0.13 -7.75
C VAL A 17 4.68 1.58 -7.36
N GLY A 18 3.65 2.21 -6.81
CA GLY A 18 3.73 3.56 -6.28
C GLY A 18 3.58 4.66 -7.34
N THR A 19 2.99 4.36 -8.49
CA THR A 19 2.62 5.35 -9.51
C THR A 19 1.73 6.44 -8.92
N GLU A 20 0.65 6.05 -8.24
CA GLU A 20 -0.28 6.96 -7.55
C GLU A 20 0.14 7.28 -6.11
N ASN A 21 1.43 7.22 -5.77
CA ASN A 21 1.87 7.69 -4.45
C ASN A 21 1.83 9.22 -4.41
N PRO A 22 1.34 9.83 -3.32
CA PRO A 22 1.43 11.27 -3.15
C PRO A 22 2.91 11.71 -3.14
N THR A 23 3.16 12.93 -3.61
CA THR A 23 4.52 13.49 -3.73
C THR A 23 4.63 14.83 -3.02
N GLY A 24 5.86 15.30 -2.80
CA GLY A 24 6.11 16.62 -2.20
C GLY A 24 5.39 16.82 -0.86
N GLU A 25 4.63 17.90 -0.75
CA GLU A 25 3.87 18.26 0.45
C GLU A 25 2.68 17.33 0.69
N GLU A 26 1.98 16.89 -0.36
CA GLU A 26 0.88 15.92 -0.27
C GLU A 26 1.33 14.60 0.37
N ALA A 27 2.57 14.18 0.10
CA ALA A 27 3.15 13.00 0.74
C ALA A 27 3.30 13.19 2.26
N ALA A 28 3.65 14.40 2.70
CA ALA A 28 3.75 14.73 4.11
C ALA A 28 2.38 14.86 4.76
N ASP A 29 1.39 15.41 4.05
CA ASP A 29 0.02 15.56 4.54
C ASP A 29 -0.70 14.22 4.67
N ALA A 30 -0.49 13.31 3.71
CA ALA A 30 -1.00 11.94 3.79
C ALA A 30 -0.36 11.16 4.95
N ALA A 31 0.95 11.32 5.17
CA ALA A 31 1.72 10.48 6.07
C ALA A 31 1.77 10.97 7.53
N LEU A 32 1.70 12.27 7.77
CA LEU A 32 1.97 12.86 9.10
C LEU A 32 0.70 13.39 9.75
N VAL A 33 0.61 13.19 11.06
CA VAL A 33 -0.41 13.84 11.89
C VAL A 33 -0.13 15.34 11.95
N ARG A 34 -1.14 16.16 11.70
CA ARG A 34 -1.08 17.63 11.83
C ARG A 34 -2.34 18.17 12.49
N GLY A 35 -2.18 19.22 13.28
CA GLY A 35 -3.30 19.99 13.83
C GLY A 35 -4.13 19.27 14.90
N GLN A 36 -3.66 18.12 15.39
CA GLN A 36 -4.27 17.43 16.54
C GLN A 36 -3.67 17.93 17.87
N GLY A 37 -2.53 18.61 17.82
CA GLY A 37 -1.88 19.24 18.96
C GLY A 37 -1.15 18.26 19.88
N GLY A 38 -0.50 18.80 20.91
CA GLY A 38 0.25 18.00 21.87
C GLY A 38 1.45 17.26 21.25
N HIS A 39 1.71 16.05 21.72
CA HIS A 39 2.88 15.25 21.33
C HIS A 39 2.62 14.25 20.19
N VAL A 40 1.48 14.36 19.49
CA VAL A 40 1.15 13.48 18.35
C VAL A 40 1.43 14.15 17.00
N ASP A 41 1.42 15.47 16.92
CA ASP A 41 1.74 16.17 15.67
C ASP A 41 3.17 15.86 15.21
N GLY A 42 3.33 15.61 13.90
CA GLY A 42 4.57 15.14 13.30
C GLY A 42 4.81 13.63 13.44
N SER A 43 3.93 12.89 14.10
CA SER A 43 3.96 11.42 14.16
C SER A 43 3.32 10.81 12.91
N SER A 44 3.45 9.49 12.75
CA SER A 44 2.83 8.73 11.66
C SER A 44 2.32 7.37 12.14
N PHE A 45 1.22 6.92 11.56
CA PHE A 45 0.69 5.57 11.74
C PHE A 45 1.14 4.70 10.57
N VAL A 46 1.66 3.50 10.87
CA VAL A 46 2.25 2.62 9.87
C VAL A 46 1.52 1.28 9.85
N ALA A 47 1.00 0.92 8.69
CA ALA A 47 0.49 -0.41 8.42
C ALA A 47 1.52 -1.20 7.61
N ILE A 48 1.88 -2.39 8.09
CA ILE A 48 2.82 -3.29 7.42
C ILE A 48 2.14 -4.62 7.17
N GLN A 49 2.27 -5.14 5.95
CA GLN A 49 1.87 -6.50 5.61
C GLN A 49 2.94 -7.17 4.77
N ARG A 50 3.21 -8.44 5.05
CA ARG A 50 3.98 -9.31 4.15
C ARG A 50 2.99 -10.02 3.24
N TRP A 51 3.05 -9.72 1.95
CA TRP A 51 2.27 -10.38 0.91
C TRP A 51 3.14 -11.43 0.24
N ARG A 52 2.62 -12.64 0.10
CA ARG A 52 3.26 -13.73 -0.64
C ARG A 52 2.56 -13.89 -1.97
N HIS A 53 3.33 -13.89 -3.05
CA HIS A 53 2.82 -14.13 -4.39
C HIS A 53 2.85 -15.62 -4.70
N ASP A 54 1.82 -16.08 -5.40
CA ASP A 54 1.75 -17.38 -6.05
C ASP A 54 2.10 -17.17 -7.53
N PHE A 55 3.38 -17.37 -7.85
CA PHE A 55 3.87 -17.19 -9.22
C PHE A 55 3.39 -18.29 -10.17
N ASP A 56 3.02 -19.46 -9.68
CA ASP A 56 2.43 -20.50 -10.53
C ASP A 56 1.03 -20.06 -10.99
N ALA A 57 0.21 -19.57 -10.06
CA ALA A 57 -1.08 -18.96 -10.39
C ALA A 57 -0.91 -17.75 -11.32
N PHE A 58 -0.01 -16.81 -10.99
CA PHE A 58 0.23 -15.63 -11.81
C PHE A 58 0.72 -15.97 -13.23
N ASN A 59 1.67 -16.89 -13.37
CA ASN A 59 2.22 -17.28 -14.67
C ASN A 59 1.25 -18.13 -15.51
N SER A 60 0.24 -18.75 -14.88
CA SER A 60 -0.83 -19.45 -15.59
C SER A 60 -1.85 -18.50 -16.23
N MET A 61 -1.94 -17.26 -15.75
CA MET A 61 -2.80 -16.22 -16.32
C MET A 61 -2.22 -15.73 -17.64
N ASN A 62 -3.09 -15.50 -18.62
CA ASN A 62 -2.67 -14.81 -19.82
C ASN A 62 -2.45 -13.31 -19.52
N ARG A 63 -1.84 -12.58 -20.47
CA ARG A 63 -1.47 -11.18 -20.24
C ARG A 63 -2.66 -10.26 -19.95
N THR A 64 -3.79 -10.48 -20.62
CA THR A 64 -5.02 -9.72 -20.37
C THR A 64 -5.51 -9.93 -18.95
N GLU A 65 -5.53 -11.17 -18.46
CA GLU A 65 -5.96 -11.47 -17.09
C GLU A 65 -5.04 -10.84 -16.03
N GLN A 66 -3.72 -10.79 -16.28
CA GLN A 66 -2.77 -10.12 -15.40
C GLN A 66 -3.04 -8.60 -15.38
N ASP A 67 -3.17 -7.98 -16.57
CA ASP A 67 -3.40 -6.55 -16.70
C ASP A 67 -4.77 -6.16 -16.10
N GLU A 68 -5.82 -6.96 -16.28
CA GLU A 68 -7.14 -6.74 -15.67
C GLU A 68 -7.13 -6.91 -14.15
N SER A 69 -6.31 -7.82 -13.61
CA SER A 69 -6.19 -8.01 -12.16
C SER A 69 -5.54 -6.79 -11.49
N ILE A 70 -4.59 -6.13 -12.18
CA ILE A 70 -3.91 -4.94 -11.67
C ILE A 70 -4.69 -3.66 -12.01
N GLY A 71 -5.21 -3.53 -13.24
CA GLY A 71 -5.83 -2.33 -13.79
C GLY A 71 -4.91 -1.44 -14.62
N ARG A 72 -3.69 -1.91 -14.95
CA ARG A 72 -2.73 -1.19 -15.80
C ARG A 72 -2.02 -2.15 -16.73
N TYR A 73 -1.54 -1.67 -17.88
CA TYR A 73 -0.68 -2.47 -18.74
C TYR A 73 0.71 -2.62 -18.12
N ARG A 74 1.21 -3.85 -17.93
CA ARG A 74 2.54 -4.09 -17.34
C ARG A 74 3.69 -3.37 -18.04
N ASP A 75 3.61 -3.23 -19.36
CA ASP A 75 4.73 -2.73 -20.17
C ASP A 75 4.79 -1.20 -20.18
N THR A 76 3.65 -0.53 -20.35
CA THR A 76 3.54 0.94 -20.42
C THR A 76 3.20 1.60 -19.10
N ASN A 77 2.69 0.83 -18.13
CA ASN A 77 2.09 1.30 -16.89
C ASN A 77 0.92 2.28 -17.10
N GLU A 78 0.28 2.25 -18.27
CA GLU A 78 -0.91 3.05 -18.53
C GLU A 78 -2.13 2.36 -17.91
N GLU A 79 -2.98 3.15 -17.27
CA GLU A 79 -4.31 2.71 -16.84
C GLU A 79 -5.23 2.58 -18.05
N PHE A 80 -6.17 1.66 -17.97
CA PHE A 80 -7.20 1.43 -18.98
C PHE A 80 -8.55 1.18 -18.29
N ASP A 81 -9.63 1.07 -19.08
CA ASP A 81 -10.94 0.75 -18.54
C ASP A 81 -11.01 -0.74 -18.12
N ALA A 82 -10.47 -1.01 -16.93
CA ALA A 82 -10.38 -2.34 -16.35
C ALA A 82 -11.67 -2.73 -15.59
N PRO A 83 -11.91 -4.02 -15.29
CA PRO A 83 -13.04 -4.44 -14.47
C PRO A 83 -13.01 -3.79 -13.06
N ASP A 84 -14.17 -3.67 -12.40
CA ASP A 84 -14.27 -3.10 -11.04
C ASP A 84 -13.45 -3.85 -9.99
N SER A 85 -13.09 -5.11 -10.26
CA SER A 85 -12.20 -5.92 -9.41
C SER A 85 -10.73 -5.55 -9.52
N ALA A 86 -10.32 -4.73 -10.50
CA ALA A 86 -8.92 -4.38 -10.72
C ALA A 86 -8.32 -3.66 -9.50
N HIS A 87 -7.10 -4.06 -9.10
CA HIS A 87 -6.44 -3.55 -7.89
C HIS A 87 -6.37 -2.02 -7.82
N VAL A 88 -6.07 -1.35 -8.95
CA VAL A 88 -6.08 0.12 -9.03
C VAL A 88 -7.45 0.70 -8.68
N LYS A 89 -8.55 0.16 -9.22
CA LYS A 89 -9.91 0.60 -8.89
C LYS A 89 -10.28 0.30 -7.43
N ARG A 90 -9.83 -0.83 -6.88
CA ARG A 90 -10.09 -1.18 -5.47
C ARG A 90 -9.34 -0.30 -4.48
N THR A 91 -8.25 0.34 -4.90
CA THR A 91 -7.34 1.10 -4.02
C THR A 91 -7.15 2.57 -4.44
N ALA A 92 -7.91 3.05 -5.42
CA ALA A 92 -7.95 4.46 -5.81
C ALA A 92 -8.31 5.32 -4.60
N GLN A 93 -7.38 6.18 -4.18
CA GLN A 93 -7.40 6.79 -2.85
C GLN A 93 -8.44 7.91 -2.76
N GLU A 94 -8.71 8.56 -3.89
CA GLU A 94 -9.71 9.60 -4.12
C GLU A 94 -11.15 9.07 -4.17
N ASP A 95 -11.35 7.77 -4.32
CA ASP A 95 -12.70 7.15 -4.41
C ASP A 95 -13.33 6.86 -3.03
N PHE A 96 -12.73 7.36 -1.95
CA PHE A 96 -13.21 7.18 -0.59
C PHE A 96 -13.70 8.52 -0.02
N ASP A 97 -14.68 8.47 0.88
CA ASP A 97 -15.17 9.66 1.59
C ASP A 97 -14.87 9.57 3.11
N PRO A 98 -14.03 10.47 3.66
CA PRO A 98 -13.07 11.33 2.94
C PRO A 98 -12.00 10.52 2.19
N ASP A 99 -11.19 11.16 1.35
CA ASP A 99 -10.10 10.49 0.62
C ASP A 99 -9.22 9.64 1.55
N ALA A 100 -8.74 8.51 1.03
CA ALA A 100 -7.99 7.50 1.78
C ALA A 100 -6.50 7.50 1.38
N PHE A 101 -5.88 8.68 1.34
CA PHE A 101 -4.45 8.77 0.99
C PHE A 101 -3.53 8.12 2.02
N VAL A 102 -2.56 7.36 1.52
CA VAL A 102 -1.43 6.78 2.24
C VAL A 102 -0.14 6.97 1.45
N LEU A 103 0.98 7.20 2.13
CA LEU A 103 2.29 7.17 1.50
C LEU A 103 2.85 5.76 1.56
N ARG A 104 2.93 5.07 0.41
CA ARG A 104 3.49 3.71 0.35
C ARG A 104 5.02 3.75 0.21
N ARG A 105 5.70 2.91 1.00
CA ARG A 105 7.14 2.62 0.91
C ARG A 105 7.38 1.12 0.77
N SER A 106 6.48 0.46 0.05
CA SER A 106 6.52 -0.98 -0.19
C SER A 106 7.75 -1.38 -1.00
N MET A 107 8.24 -2.60 -0.76
CA MET A 107 9.39 -3.16 -1.48
C MET A 107 9.23 -4.66 -1.65
N PRO A 108 9.74 -5.25 -2.76
CA PRO A 108 9.69 -6.68 -2.94
C PRO A 108 10.58 -7.41 -1.94
N TRP A 109 10.25 -8.66 -1.67
CA TRP A 109 11.05 -9.58 -0.86
C TRP A 109 11.11 -10.95 -1.50
N SER A 110 12.19 -11.67 -1.21
CA SER A 110 12.38 -13.06 -1.61
C SER A 110 13.31 -13.73 -0.61
N ASP A 111 12.92 -14.90 -0.13
CA ASP A 111 13.71 -15.77 0.74
C ASP A 111 13.42 -17.26 0.43
N GLU A 112 13.97 -18.17 1.23
CA GLU A 112 13.77 -19.62 1.09
C GLU A 112 12.30 -20.08 1.20
N ARG A 113 11.41 -19.24 1.74
CA ARG A 113 10.00 -19.53 2.04
C ARG A 113 9.05 -18.93 1.02
N GLY A 114 9.58 -18.22 0.02
CA GLY A 114 8.84 -17.65 -1.08
C GLY A 114 9.24 -16.21 -1.36
N CYS A 115 8.38 -15.51 -2.08
CA CYS A 115 8.63 -14.14 -2.49
C CYS A 115 7.31 -13.37 -2.61
N GLY A 116 7.42 -12.04 -2.62
CA GLY A 116 6.30 -11.15 -2.87
C GLY A 116 6.61 -9.71 -2.50
N LEU A 117 5.66 -9.03 -1.85
CA LEU A 117 5.76 -7.62 -1.50
C LEU A 117 5.66 -7.39 0.02
N PHE A 118 6.58 -6.63 0.59
CA PHE A 118 6.36 -6.00 1.88
C PHE A 118 5.59 -4.72 1.62
N PHE A 119 4.29 -4.76 1.86
CA PHE A 119 3.46 -3.58 1.86
C PHE A 119 3.77 -2.76 3.11
N VAL A 120 4.12 -1.48 2.91
CA VAL A 120 4.37 -0.52 3.99
C VAL A 120 3.67 0.77 3.63
N ALA A 121 2.69 1.18 4.43
CA ALA A 121 1.95 2.42 4.25
C ALA A 121 2.03 3.30 5.50
N TYR A 122 2.29 4.59 5.27
CA TYR A 122 2.27 5.64 6.29
C TYR A 122 1.01 6.47 6.12
N GLY A 123 0.38 6.82 7.23
CA GLY A 123 -0.85 7.60 7.28
C GLY A 123 -0.93 8.49 8.51
N CYS A 124 -1.75 9.55 8.43
CA CYS A 124 -2.12 10.36 9.60
C CYS A 124 -3.07 9.64 10.58
N SER A 125 -3.61 8.47 10.17
CA SER A 125 -4.36 7.53 11.01
C SER A 125 -4.38 6.15 10.34
N PHE A 126 -4.94 5.13 10.99
CA PHE A 126 -5.15 3.81 10.35
C PHE A 126 -6.34 3.75 9.39
N ARG A 127 -7.22 4.78 9.37
CA ARG A 127 -8.47 4.78 8.59
C ARG A 127 -8.24 4.44 7.12
N ALA A 128 -7.33 5.15 6.46
CA ALA A 128 -7.10 5.02 5.02
C ALA A 128 -6.70 3.60 4.62
N PHE A 129 -5.87 2.95 5.44
CA PHE A 129 -5.52 1.55 5.24
C PHE A 129 -6.72 0.62 5.44
N ASP A 130 -7.51 0.83 6.49
CA ASP A 130 -8.64 -0.03 6.82
C ASP A 130 -9.74 0.01 5.74
N VAL A 131 -10.07 1.19 5.22
CA VAL A 131 -11.11 1.33 4.19
C VAL A 131 -10.67 0.72 2.87
N GLN A 132 -9.41 0.94 2.47
CA GLN A 132 -8.86 0.28 1.27
C GLN A 132 -8.88 -1.25 1.43
N MET A 133 -8.40 -1.79 2.56
CA MET A 133 -8.41 -3.24 2.79
C MET A 133 -9.83 -3.83 2.81
N ARG A 134 -10.82 -3.14 3.39
CA ARG A 134 -12.23 -3.58 3.39
C ARG A 134 -12.83 -3.61 1.99
N ARG A 135 -12.54 -2.60 1.17
CA ARG A 135 -12.92 -2.58 -0.24
C ARG A 135 -12.23 -3.72 -0.99
N MET A 136 -10.93 -3.95 -0.78
CA MET A 136 -10.21 -5.05 -1.40
C MET A 136 -10.81 -6.42 -1.07
N THR A 137 -11.25 -6.65 0.17
CA THR A 137 -11.87 -7.92 0.58
C THR A 137 -13.32 -8.08 0.11
N GLY A 138 -13.88 -7.09 -0.61
CA GLY A 138 -15.28 -7.09 -1.04
C GLY A 138 -16.26 -6.95 0.11
N SER A 139 -15.84 -6.43 1.27
CA SER A 139 -16.71 -6.27 2.43
C SER A 139 -17.75 -5.16 2.27
N GLU A 140 -17.55 -4.26 1.30
CA GLU A 140 -18.43 -3.13 1.01
C GLU A 140 -19.49 -3.47 -0.05
N ASP A 141 -19.09 -4.16 -1.12
CA ASP A 141 -19.88 -4.35 -2.35
C ASP A 141 -19.89 -5.80 -2.88
N GLY A 142 -19.21 -6.73 -2.21
CA GLY A 142 -19.06 -8.12 -2.64
C GLY A 142 -18.02 -8.35 -3.74
N ILE A 143 -17.31 -7.31 -4.20
CA ILE A 143 -16.30 -7.41 -5.26
C ILE A 143 -14.92 -7.58 -4.63
N VAL A 144 -14.33 -8.75 -4.81
CA VAL A 144 -12.99 -9.07 -4.31
C VAL A 144 -11.93 -8.56 -5.28
N ASP A 145 -10.87 -7.97 -4.73
CA ASP A 145 -9.71 -7.48 -5.48
C ASP A 145 -9.03 -8.59 -6.29
N GLY A 146 -8.77 -8.32 -7.58
CA GLY A 146 -8.09 -9.21 -8.51
C GLY A 146 -6.68 -9.60 -8.05
N LEU A 147 -6.02 -8.78 -7.24
CA LEU A 147 -4.73 -9.10 -6.62
C LEU A 147 -4.77 -10.41 -5.81
N PHE A 148 -5.92 -10.71 -5.16
CA PHE A 148 -6.09 -11.94 -4.39
C PHE A 148 -6.07 -13.22 -5.23
N ARG A 149 -6.17 -13.12 -6.56
CA ARG A 149 -6.03 -14.28 -7.46
C ARG A 149 -4.62 -14.90 -7.43
N PHE A 150 -3.61 -14.12 -7.07
CA PHE A 150 -2.21 -14.57 -7.07
C PHE A 150 -1.36 -14.02 -5.91
N SER A 151 -1.95 -13.31 -4.95
CA SER A 151 -1.20 -12.74 -3.84
C SER A 151 -2.05 -12.68 -2.57
N ILE A 152 -1.49 -13.09 -1.44
CA ILE A 152 -2.19 -13.06 -0.14
C ILE A 152 -1.33 -12.43 0.96
N PRO A 153 -1.92 -11.68 1.90
CA PRO A 153 -1.21 -11.22 3.09
C PRO A 153 -1.04 -12.40 4.05
N VAL A 154 0.21 -12.71 4.43
CA VAL A 154 0.54 -13.84 5.31
C VAL A 154 0.89 -13.41 6.73
N SER A 155 1.17 -12.13 6.94
CA SER A 155 1.41 -11.52 8.25
C SER A 155 1.26 -10.01 8.15
N GLY A 156 0.94 -9.34 9.24
CA GLY A 156 0.92 -7.88 9.27
C GLY A 156 0.90 -7.32 10.69
N GLY A 157 1.01 -6.00 10.78
CA GLY A 157 0.98 -5.27 12.04
C GLY A 157 0.78 -3.78 11.84
N PHE A 158 0.24 -3.15 12.88
CA PHE A 158 0.03 -1.73 12.97
C PHE A 158 1.00 -1.13 13.99
N TYR A 159 1.61 -0.02 13.63
CA TYR A 159 2.63 0.65 14.42
C TYR A 159 2.36 2.14 14.47
N TRP A 160 2.87 2.78 15.52
CA TRP A 160 2.92 4.22 15.64
C TRP A 160 4.38 4.66 15.65
N CYS A 161 4.73 5.53 14.72
CA CYS A 161 6.03 6.18 14.64
C CYS A 161 5.93 7.55 15.34
N PRO A 162 6.54 7.71 16.52
CA PRO A 162 6.48 8.95 17.28
C PRO A 162 7.11 10.13 16.52
N PRO A 163 6.72 11.38 16.83
CA PRO A 163 7.42 12.53 16.28
C PRO A 163 8.84 12.60 16.84
N VAL A 164 9.74 13.25 16.08
CA VAL A 164 11.13 13.44 16.47
C VAL A 164 11.35 14.92 16.77
N HIS A 165 11.67 15.24 18.03
CA HIS A 165 12.04 16.58 18.47
C HIS A 165 13.50 16.56 18.94
N ASP A 166 14.31 17.52 18.49
CA ASP A 166 15.75 17.60 18.79
C ASP A 166 16.51 16.28 18.57
N GLY A 167 16.16 15.58 17.48
CA GLY A 167 16.78 14.30 17.11
C GLY A 167 16.38 13.11 17.99
N ARG A 168 15.38 13.26 18.87
CA ARG A 168 14.91 12.18 19.76
C ARG A 168 13.43 11.88 19.57
N PRO A 169 13.02 10.60 19.57
CA PRO A 169 11.62 10.22 19.58
C PRO A 169 10.90 10.75 20.83
N VAL A 170 9.75 11.39 20.63
CA VAL A 170 8.86 11.84 21.70
C VAL A 170 7.91 10.69 22.07
N LEU A 171 8.23 10.00 23.17
CA LEU A 171 7.48 8.80 23.61
C LEU A 171 6.50 9.07 24.76
N SER A 172 6.15 10.33 25.02
CA SER A 172 5.29 10.72 26.14
C SER A 172 3.93 10.02 26.10
N LEU A 173 3.40 9.73 24.90
CA LEU A 173 2.14 9.00 24.70
C LEU A 173 2.19 7.50 25.07
N LEU A 174 3.39 6.93 25.26
CA LEU A 174 3.56 5.52 25.65
C LEU A 174 3.83 5.35 27.15
N ARG A 175 4.08 6.44 27.87
CA ARG A 175 4.32 6.40 29.31
C ARG A 175 2.97 6.36 30.03
N ARG A 176 2.70 5.26 30.73
CA ARG A 176 1.55 5.13 31.63
C ARG A 176 1.79 5.90 32.92
#